data_AF-A0A524I4P1-F1
#
_entry.id   AF-A0A524I4P1-F1
#
_cell.length_a   1.000
_cell.length_b   1.000
_cell.length_c   1.000
_cell.angle_alpha   90.00
_cell.angle_beta   90.00
_cell.angle_gamma   90.00
#
_symmetry.space_group_name_H-M   'P 1'
#
loop_
_entity.id
_entity.type
_entity.pdbx_description
1 polymer ?
#
loop_
_entity_poly.entity_id
_entity_poly.type
_entity_poly.pdbx_seq_one_letter_code
_entity_poly.pdbx_strand_id
1 'polypeptide(L)' 'MFKYEYKLNWAGEIYQGTLECENNEDSKREVKKKLKEIGVPKGKYIFVDIIRLDDNKIIVSEELWMA' A
#
# COMPACT_ATOMS: atom_id res chain seq x y z
N MET A 1 10.34 5.75 -13.94
CA MET A 1 9.83 5.33 -12.63
C MET A 1 8.33 5.59 -12.65
N PHE A 2 7.51 4.64 -12.20
CA PHE A 2 6.06 4.80 -12.19
C PHE A 2 5.60 5.45 -10.90
N LYS A 3 4.54 6.24 -10.98
CA LYS A 3 3.94 6.88 -9.81
C LYS A 3 2.75 6.05 -9.34
N TYR A 4 2.67 5.82 -8.04
CA TYR A 4 1.59 5.10 -7.40
C TYR A 4 0.95 5.97 -6.33
N GLU A 5 -0.36 5.84 -6.20
CA GLU A 5 -1.11 6.30 -5.04
C GLU A 5 -1.44 5.09 -4.18
N TYR A 6 -1.32 5.24 -2.86
CA TYR A 6 -1.71 4.22 -1.91
C TYR A 6 -2.69 4.79 -0.90
N LYS A 7 -3.61 3.95 -0.42
CA LYS A 7 -4.55 4.26 0.65
C LYS A 7 -4.61 3.06 1.60
N LEU A 8 -4.36 3.33 2.88
CA LEU A 8 -4.34 2.35 3.96
C LEU A 8 -5.45 2.72 4.94
N ASN A 9 -6.24 1.73 5.35
CA ASN A 9 -7.21 1.90 6.41
C ASN A 9 -6.82 1.02 7.60
N TRP A 10 -6.41 1.66 8.70
CA TRP A 10 -6.01 0.98 9.93
C TRP A 10 -6.57 1.71 11.15
N ALA A 11 -7.18 0.96 12.07
CA ALA A 11 -7.73 1.48 13.33
C ALA A 11 -8.72 2.66 13.18
N GLY A 12 -9.39 2.77 12.03
CA GLY A 12 -10.30 3.89 11.73
C GLY A 12 -9.59 5.14 11.19
N GLU A 13 -8.27 5.09 11.04
CA GLU A 13 -7.47 6.13 10.40
C GLU A 13 -7.17 5.76 8.94
N ILE A 14 -7.24 6.76 8.07
CA ILE A 14 -6.93 6.62 6.64
C ILE A 14 -5.57 7.27 6.38
N TYR A 15 -4.59 6.46 6.01
CA TYR A 15 -3.27 6.93 5.58
C TYR A 15 -3.20 6.85 4.06
N GLN A 16 -3.09 7.98 3.40
CA GLN A 16 -2.96 8.06 1.95
C GLN A 16 -1.71 8.83 1.55
N GLY A 17 -1.16 8.51 0.39
CA GLY A 17 -0.01 9.23 -0.15
C GLY A 17 0.40 8.70 -1.51
N THR A 18 1.44 9.31 -2.06
CA THR A 18 2.03 8.88 -3.33
C THR A 18 3.44 8.34 -3.12
N LEU A 19 3.86 7.42 -3.97
CA LEU A 19 5.21 6.87 -4.02
C LEU A 19 5.65 6.66 -5.47
N GLU A 20 6.94 6.75 -5.72
CA GLU A 20 7.55 6.44 -7.02
C GLU A 20 8.29 5.11 -6.90
N CYS A 21 8.04 4.18 -7.83
CA CYS A 21 8.64 2.85 -7.82
C CYS A 21 8.94 2.38 -9.25
N GLU A 22 9.93 1.49 -9.39
CA GLU A 22 10.30 0.95 -10.70
C GLU A 22 9.25 -0.01 -11.26
N ASN A 23 8.53 -0.74 -10.39
CA ASN A 23 7.51 -1.70 -10.78
C ASN A 23 6.45 -1.88 -9.66
N ASN A 24 5.46 -2.73 -9.93
CA ASN A 24 4.35 -3.02 -9.02
C ASN A 24 4.76 -3.81 -7.76
N GLU A 25 5.84 -4.59 -7.81
CA GLU A 25 6.29 -5.37 -6.66
C GLU A 25 7.04 -4.49 -5.66
N ASP A 26 7.82 -3.53 -6.16
CA ASP A 26 8.45 -2.51 -5.34
C ASP A 26 7.42 -1.60 -4.67
N SER A 27 6.34 -1.21 -5.37
CA SER A 27 5.27 -0.42 -4.73
C SER A 27 4.59 -1.16 -3.58
N LYS A 28 4.31 -2.47 -3.73
CA LYS A 28 3.81 -3.31 -2.63
C LYS A 28 4.81 -3.36 -1.46
N ARG A 29 6.11 -3.47 -1.73
CA ARG A 29 7.15 -3.52 -0.70
C ARG A 29 7.25 -2.21 0.07
N GLU A 30 7.20 -1.07 -0.61
CA GLU A 30 7.22 0.26 0.04
C GLU A 30 5.96 0.49 0.88
N VAL A 31 4.78 0.09 0.39
CA VAL A 31 3.55 0.15 1.18
C VAL A 31 3.63 -0.74 2.42
N LYS A 32 4.20 -1.95 2.32
CA LYS A 32 4.48 -2.80 3.51
C LYS A 32 5.41 -2.14 4.52
N LYS A 33 6.43 -1.40 4.07
CA LYS A 33 7.31 -0.64 4.98
C LYS A 33 6.52 0.44 5.73
N LYS A 34 5.66 1.18 5.04
CA LYS A 34 4.77 2.17 5.66
C LYS A 34 3.84 1.55 6.70
N LEU A 35 3.26 0.38 6.42
CA LEU A 35 2.47 -0.38 7.40
C LEU A 35 3.27 -0.70 8.67
N LYS A 36 4.56 -1.02 8.53
CA LYS A 36 5.46 -1.24 9.68
C LYS A 36 5.75 0.06 10.43
N GLU A 37 5.94 1.17 9.74
CA GLU A 37 6.21 2.50 10.34
C GLU A 37 5.02 3.03 11.15
N ILE A 38 3.79 2.84 10.66
CA ILE A 38 2.57 3.21 11.41
C ILE A 38 2.27 2.23 12.56
N GLY A 39 3.07 1.18 12.72
CA GLY A 39 2.99 0.27 13.86
C GLY A 39 1.83 -0.73 13.79
N VAL A 40 1.33 -1.07 12.60
CA VAL A 40 0.40 -2.21 12.52
C VAL A 40 1.15 -3.46 13.02
N PRO A 41 0.52 -4.42 13.75
CA PRO A 41 1.15 -5.66 14.27
C PRO A 41 0.83 -6.94 13.46
N LYS A 42 1.84 -7.77 13.16
CA LYS A 42 1.77 -8.83 12.12
C LYS A 42 0.52 -9.71 12.21
N GLY A 43 -0.05 -10.06 11.05
CA GLY A 43 -1.22 -10.94 10.95
C GLY A 43 -2.57 -10.24 11.12
N LYS A 44 -2.61 -8.90 11.07
CA LYS A 44 -3.85 -8.13 10.98
C LYS A 44 -4.27 -7.94 9.54
N TYR A 45 -5.56 -8.12 9.26
CA TYR A 45 -6.13 -7.75 7.97
C TYR A 45 -6.23 -6.22 7.89
N ILE A 46 -5.68 -5.65 6.83
CA ILE A 46 -5.64 -4.23 6.55
C ILE A 46 -6.08 -4.06 5.10
N PHE A 47 -6.96 -3.09 4.87
CA PHE A 47 -7.35 -2.70 3.52
C PHE A 47 -6.29 -1.77 2.95
N VAL A 48 -5.76 -2.16 1.79
CA VAL A 48 -4.67 -1.48 1.11
C VAL A 48 -5.04 -1.37 -0.35
N ASP A 49 -5.36 -0.15 -0.77
CA ASP A 49 -5.51 0.17 -2.19
C ASP A 49 -4.19 0.73 -2.71
N ILE A 50 -3.69 0.17 -3.81
CA ILE A 50 -2.52 0.69 -4.53
C ILE A 50 -2.93 0.88 -5.98
N ILE A 51 -2.82 2.11 -6.49
CA ILE A 51 -3.19 2.48 -7.85
C ILE A 51 -1.96 3.04 -8.55
N ARG A 52 -1.62 2.50 -9.72
CA ARG A 52 -0.61 3.10 -10.59
C ARG A 52 -1.22 4.26 -11.35
N LEU A 53 -0.70 5.46 -11.16
CA LEU A 53 -1.27 6.68 -11.72
C LEU A 53 -1.00 6.84 -13.23
N ASP A 54 0.07 6.24 -13.74
CA ASP A 54 0.43 6.32 -15.16
C ASP A 54 -0.65 5.73 -16.10
N ASP A 55 -1.32 4.66 -15.67
CA ASP A 55 -2.36 3.97 -16.45
C ASP A 55 -3.63 3.68 -15.64
N ASN A 56 -3.76 4.33 -14.48
CA ASN A 56 -4.86 4.18 -13.52
C ASN A 56 -5.16 2.71 -13.13
N LYS A 57 -4.13 1.86 -13.16
CA LYS A 57 -4.27 0.42 -12.92
C LYS A 57 -4.28 0.12 -11.43
N ILE A 58 -5.31 -0.57 -10.96
CA ILE A 58 -5.40 -1.07 -9.58
C ILE A 58 -4.46 -2.26 -9.43
N ILE A 59 -3.54 -2.19 -8.47
CA ILE A 59 -2.47 -3.17 -8.23
C ILE A 59 -2.81 -4.11 -7.08
N VAL A 60 -3.41 -3.59 -6.01
CA VAL A 60 -3.93 -4.34 -4.85
C VAL A 60 -5.13 -3.58 -4.31
N SER A 61 -6.19 -4.27 -3.90
CA SER A 61 -7.30 -3.69 -3.11
C SER A 61 -7.52 -4.40 -1.77
N GLU A 62 -7.21 -5.69 -1.67
CA GLU A 62 -7.49 -6.47 -0.45
C GLU A 62 -6.39 -7.49 -0.16
N GLU A 63 -6.14 -7.72 1.12
CA GLU A 63 -5.11 -8.59 1.73
C GLU A 63 -3.65 -8.15 1.60
N LEU A 64 -3.21 -7.31 2.54
CA LEU A 64 -1.80 -7.19 2.85
C LEU A 64 -1.53 -7.31 4.34
N TRP A 65 -1.88 -8.47 4.92
CA TRP A 65 -1.00 -9.09 5.90
C TRP A 65 -1.23 -10.59 6.17
N MET A 66 -0.47 -11.43 5.47
CA MET A 66 -0.16 -12.78 5.94
C MET A 66 1.35 -12.89 6.22
N ALA A 67 1.66 -13.34 7.43
CA ALA A 67 2.96 -13.79 8.01
C ALA A 67 4.04 -12.75 8.41
#